data_AF-A0A9E2VMN5-F1
#
_entry.id   AF-A0A9E2VMN5-F1
#
_cell.length_a   1.000
_cell.length_b   1.000
_cell.length_c   1.000
_cell.angle_alpha   90.00
_cell.angle_beta   90.00
_cell.angle_gamma   90.00
#
_symmetry.space_group_name_H-M   'P 1'
#
loop_
_entity.id
_entity.type
_entity.pdbx_description
1 polymer ?
#
loop_
_entity_poly.entity_id
_entity_poly.type
_entity_poly.pdbx_seq_one_letter_code
_entity_poly.pdbx_strand_id
1 'polypeptide(L)'
;MKTLPCAVLIGLLVFTAAPGCGAEGPYRFLQEIPVGGEGGWDYLSVDAGAHRLYVSHASKIVVIDLERDAVVGAVEDTPGVHGLAVAPELGRGLTTNGQENKASLVDLRTLRTLLKADTDPGPDGMLYEPGRKEFYTFNGRGQSATVIDAPSGKVVANVPLGGRPEFAAADPDAGRVYDNLEDKDTVAVLDTATHQVANRWPIAPGESASGLAIDTAHHRLFIGCHNRRMLMMDSTSGKVIASVPIGQGVDACAFDPGTRLAFASCGDGTTTIAHEATPDTLTVVQDLTTERGARTMALDPGTHKIYLATAKFEPPPAAEAGQRRQRPRLVPGTFKILVYGYTPTK
;
A
#
# COMPACT_ATOMS: atom_id res chain seq x y z
N MET A 1 39.76 16.22 75.95
CA MET A 1 39.64 14.93 75.24
C MET A 1 38.64 15.12 74.11
N LYS A 2 39.11 14.92 72.88
CA LYS A 2 38.47 15.38 71.64
C LYS A 2 37.25 14.51 71.30
N THR A 3 36.13 15.15 71.00
CA THR A 3 34.91 14.57 70.44
C THR A 3 35.13 14.22 68.96
N LEU A 4 34.91 12.95 68.59
CA LEU A 4 34.88 12.51 67.19
C LEU A 4 33.47 12.67 66.61
N PRO A 5 33.30 13.18 65.37
CA PRO A 5 32.00 13.31 64.74
C PRO A 5 31.56 12.01 64.05
N CYS A 6 30.27 11.71 64.16
CA CYS A 6 29.58 10.63 63.46
C CYS A 6 29.35 11.05 62.00
N ALA A 7 30.06 10.43 61.06
CA ALA A 7 29.87 10.67 59.63
C ALA A 7 28.68 9.84 59.12
N VAL A 8 27.60 10.52 58.74
CA VAL A 8 26.46 9.92 58.04
C VAL A 8 26.84 9.77 56.56
N LEU A 9 26.98 8.52 56.11
CA LEU A 9 27.21 8.18 54.70
C LEU A 9 25.86 8.20 53.97
N ILE A 10 25.57 9.26 53.20
CA ILE A 10 24.42 9.31 52.30
C ILE A 10 24.80 8.52 51.03
N GLY A 11 24.30 7.29 50.93
CA GLY A 11 24.44 6.48 49.72
C GLY A 11 23.59 7.06 48.59
N LEU A 12 24.26 7.60 47.57
CA LEU A 12 23.63 8.04 46.33
C LEU A 12 23.22 6.80 45.52
N LEU A 13 21.93 6.44 45.55
CA LEU A 13 21.36 5.40 44.69
C LEU A 13 21.31 5.92 43.24
N VAL A 14 22.30 5.53 42.44
CA VAL A 14 22.27 5.70 40.99
C VAL A 14 21.30 4.67 40.43
N PHE A 15 20.08 5.10 40.08
CA PHE A 15 19.19 4.34 39.23
C PHE A 15 19.81 4.27 37.83
N THR A 16 20.44 3.13 37.52
CA THR A 16 20.73 2.79 36.14
C THR A 16 19.40 2.38 35.50
N ALA A 17 18.82 3.29 34.70
CA ALA A 17 17.72 2.94 33.83
C ALA A 17 18.25 1.89 32.83
N ALA A 18 17.81 0.65 32.99
CA ALA A 18 17.99 -0.35 31.95
C ALA A 18 17.33 0.18 30.66
N PRO A 19 17.94 0.01 29.47
CA PRO A 19 17.23 0.26 28.23
C PRO A 19 15.97 -0.62 28.26
N GLY A 20 14.81 0.02 28.19
CA GLY A 20 13.55 -0.69 28.10
C GLY A 20 13.64 -1.66 26.93
N CYS A 21 13.58 -2.95 27.23
CA CYS A 21 13.22 -3.95 26.24
C CYS A 21 11.79 -3.59 25.82
N GLY A 22 11.67 -2.78 24.77
CA GLY A 22 10.38 -2.40 24.21
C GLY A 22 9.69 -3.69 23.82
N ALA A 23 8.49 -3.92 24.34
CA ALA A 23 7.67 -5.04 23.89
C ALA A 23 7.60 -4.97 22.37
N GLU A 24 8.03 -6.05 21.68
CA GLU A 24 7.86 -6.16 20.23
C GLU A 24 6.39 -5.92 19.90
N GLY A 25 6.13 -5.05 18.93
CA GLY A 25 4.77 -4.71 18.53
C GLY A 25 4.01 -5.93 17.96
N PRO A 26 2.73 -5.76 17.59
CA PRO A 26 1.87 -6.87 17.23
C PRO A 26 2.33 -7.68 15.99
N TYR A 27 3.14 -7.11 15.11
CA TYR A 27 3.63 -7.79 13.91
C TYR A 27 5.06 -8.31 14.05
N ARG A 28 5.31 -9.52 13.55
CA ARG A 28 6.64 -10.12 13.47
C ARG A 28 6.91 -10.76 12.11
N PHE A 29 8.18 -10.79 11.74
CA PHE A 29 8.65 -11.51 10.56
C PHE A 29 8.36 -13.00 10.69
N LEU A 30 7.84 -13.61 9.62
CA LEU A 30 7.57 -15.04 9.58
C LEU A 30 8.55 -15.74 8.65
N GLN A 31 8.63 -15.29 7.40
CA GLN A 31 9.42 -15.93 6.35
C GLN A 31 9.56 -15.04 5.11
N GLU A 32 10.32 -15.53 4.14
CA GLU A 32 10.41 -14.96 2.78
C GLU A 32 9.89 -15.98 1.76
N ILE A 33 9.20 -15.49 0.74
CA ILE A 33 8.82 -16.27 -0.43
C ILE A 33 9.75 -15.86 -1.58
N PRO A 34 10.66 -16.74 -2.04
CA PRO A 34 11.54 -16.41 -3.16
C PRO A 34 10.73 -16.35 -4.46
N VAL A 35 10.86 -15.25 -5.19
CA VAL A 35 10.27 -15.10 -6.53
C VAL A 35 11.36 -15.17 -7.61
N GLY A 36 12.51 -14.57 -7.35
CA GLY A 36 13.65 -14.52 -8.28
C GLY A 36 13.36 -13.71 -9.53
N GLY A 37 14.20 -13.87 -10.56
CA GLY A 37 14.10 -13.15 -11.83
C GLY A 37 14.73 -11.75 -11.82
N GLU A 38 14.46 -11.00 -12.90
CA GLU A 38 14.97 -9.65 -13.14
C GLU A 38 13.81 -8.70 -13.42
N GLY A 39 14.02 -7.40 -13.17
CA GLY A 39 13.04 -6.35 -13.40
C GLY A 39 12.56 -5.70 -12.11
N GLY A 40 11.82 -4.60 -12.26
CA GLY A 40 11.18 -3.91 -11.15
C GLY A 40 9.87 -4.56 -10.75
N TRP A 41 9.29 -4.09 -9.65
CA TRP A 41 7.97 -4.44 -9.16
C TRP A 41 7.26 -3.17 -8.74
N ASP A 42 5.97 -3.32 -8.44
CA ASP A 42 5.16 -2.27 -7.89
C ASP A 42 4.06 -2.85 -6.97
N TYR A 43 2.78 -2.79 -7.34
CA TYR A 43 1.65 -3.21 -6.51
C TYR A 43 1.59 -4.72 -6.26
N LEU A 44 1.02 -5.05 -5.10
CA LEU A 44 0.62 -6.39 -4.71
C LEU A 44 -0.89 -6.39 -4.41
N SER A 45 -1.55 -7.53 -4.60
CA SER A 45 -2.96 -7.68 -4.22
C SER A 45 -3.25 -9.11 -3.77
N VAL A 46 -4.06 -9.23 -2.71
CA VAL A 46 -4.47 -10.53 -2.15
C VAL A 46 -5.90 -10.85 -2.59
N ASP A 47 -6.10 -12.07 -3.06
CA ASP A 47 -7.40 -12.73 -3.10
C ASP A 47 -7.46 -13.71 -1.93
N ALA A 48 -8.04 -13.25 -0.82
CA ALA A 48 -8.09 -14.02 0.42
C ALA A 48 -8.92 -15.31 0.27
N GLY A 49 -10.00 -15.26 -0.52
CA GLY A 49 -10.88 -16.41 -0.75
C GLY A 49 -10.23 -17.50 -1.60
N ALA A 50 -9.35 -17.12 -2.54
CA ALA A 50 -8.59 -18.06 -3.35
C ALA A 50 -7.20 -18.40 -2.78
N HIS A 51 -6.81 -17.80 -1.65
CA HIS A 51 -5.46 -17.88 -1.08
C HIS A 51 -4.37 -17.56 -2.11
N ARG A 52 -4.57 -16.47 -2.87
CA ARG A 52 -3.62 -16.01 -3.90
C ARG A 52 -3.06 -14.63 -3.57
N LEU A 53 -1.78 -14.47 -3.82
CA LEU A 53 -1.11 -13.17 -3.90
C LEU A 53 -0.67 -12.92 -5.34
N TYR A 54 -1.05 -11.76 -5.87
CA TYR A 54 -0.69 -11.27 -7.19
C TYR A 54 0.37 -10.18 -7.01
N VAL A 55 1.50 -10.31 -7.70
CA VAL A 55 2.67 -9.42 -7.54
C VAL A 55 3.12 -8.96 -8.92
N SER A 56 3.14 -7.66 -9.18
CA SER A 56 3.75 -7.16 -10.41
C SER A 56 5.27 -7.38 -10.39
N HIS A 57 5.80 -7.90 -11.49
CA HIS A 57 7.23 -8.11 -11.64
C HIS A 57 7.63 -8.10 -13.11
N ALA A 58 8.50 -7.17 -13.50
CA ALA A 58 8.92 -6.92 -14.87
C ALA A 58 7.75 -6.62 -15.82
N SER A 59 7.33 -7.61 -16.62
CA SER A 59 6.26 -7.49 -17.62
C SER A 59 5.14 -8.50 -17.41
N LYS A 60 4.96 -8.95 -16.16
CA LYS A 60 3.98 -9.97 -15.77
C LYS A 60 3.49 -9.78 -14.35
N ILE A 61 2.37 -10.41 -14.03
CA ILE A 61 1.93 -10.62 -12.65
C ILE A 61 2.35 -12.02 -12.23
N VAL A 62 3.22 -12.14 -11.23
CA VAL A 62 3.52 -13.41 -10.57
C VAL A 62 2.39 -13.77 -9.63
N VAL A 63 1.97 -15.04 -9.65
CA VAL A 63 0.91 -15.56 -8.79
C VAL A 63 1.51 -16.52 -7.78
N ILE A 64 1.32 -16.20 -6.51
CA ILE A 64 1.80 -16.96 -5.35
C ILE A 64 0.59 -17.61 -4.67
N ASP A 65 0.75 -18.88 -4.34
CA ASP A 65 -0.14 -19.63 -3.47
C ASP A 65 0.21 -19.34 -2.01
N LEU A 66 -0.76 -18.84 -1.23
CA LEU A 66 -0.54 -18.45 0.16
C LEU A 66 -0.67 -19.61 1.15
N GLU A 67 -1.17 -20.78 0.73
CA GLU A 67 -1.16 -21.99 1.55
C GLU A 67 0.18 -22.73 1.43
N ARG A 68 0.76 -22.70 0.23
CA ARG A 68 2.04 -23.36 -0.10
C ARG A 68 3.23 -22.43 0.00
N ASP A 69 2.99 -21.12 0.13
CA ASP A 69 4.01 -20.06 0.10
C ASP A 69 4.95 -20.17 -1.11
N ALA A 70 4.36 -20.40 -2.30
CA ALA A 70 5.11 -20.72 -3.51
C ALA A 70 4.51 -20.10 -4.77
N VAL A 71 5.37 -19.73 -5.72
CA VAL A 71 4.95 -19.30 -7.06
C VAL A 71 4.28 -20.46 -7.79
N VAL A 72 3.08 -20.23 -8.31
CA VAL A 72 2.28 -21.25 -9.02
C VAL A 72 1.93 -20.89 -10.45
N GLY A 73 2.22 -19.67 -10.89
CA GLY A 73 1.92 -19.22 -12.23
C GLY A 73 2.20 -17.74 -12.43
N ALA A 74 1.82 -17.25 -13.61
CA ALA A 74 1.89 -15.84 -13.93
C ALA A 74 0.80 -15.45 -14.94
N VAL A 75 0.37 -14.19 -14.88
CA VAL A 75 -0.33 -13.51 -15.99
C VAL A 75 0.74 -12.87 -16.86
N GLU A 76 0.89 -13.38 -18.07
CA GLU A 76 1.87 -12.91 -19.05
C GLU A 76 1.26 -11.85 -20.00
N ASP A 77 2.09 -11.23 -20.84
CA ASP A 77 1.69 -10.18 -21.81
C ASP A 77 1.08 -8.93 -21.15
N THR A 78 1.73 -8.43 -20.09
CA THR A 78 1.37 -7.19 -19.39
C THR A 78 2.56 -6.22 -19.38
N PRO A 79 2.95 -5.63 -20.53
CA PRO A 79 4.13 -4.76 -20.62
C PRO A 79 3.96 -3.49 -19.78
N GLY A 80 4.92 -3.24 -18.88
CA GLY A 80 4.88 -2.11 -17.95
C GLY A 80 3.80 -2.25 -16.88
N VAL A 81 3.57 -3.46 -16.39
CA VAL A 81 2.53 -3.73 -15.40
C VAL A 81 2.84 -3.10 -14.04
N HIS A 82 1.85 -2.44 -13.44
CA HIS A 82 1.98 -1.91 -12.06
C HIS A 82 1.28 -2.84 -11.06
N GLY A 83 0.14 -3.45 -11.40
CA GLY A 83 -0.55 -4.40 -10.51
C GLY A 83 -1.74 -5.13 -11.14
N LEU A 84 -2.51 -5.82 -10.30
CA LEU A 84 -3.72 -6.55 -10.66
C LEU A 84 -4.81 -6.34 -9.60
N ALA A 85 -5.91 -5.69 -9.96
CA ALA A 85 -7.12 -5.64 -9.15
C ALA A 85 -7.89 -6.97 -9.27
N VAL A 86 -8.45 -7.46 -8.16
CA VAL A 86 -9.16 -8.74 -8.10
C VAL A 86 -10.66 -8.50 -7.93
N ALA A 87 -11.49 -9.16 -8.75
CA ALA A 87 -12.94 -9.30 -8.59
C ALA A 87 -13.28 -10.79 -8.34
N PRO A 88 -13.14 -11.28 -7.09
CA PRO A 88 -13.20 -12.71 -6.78
C PRO A 88 -14.53 -13.36 -7.17
N GLU A 89 -15.64 -12.68 -6.96
CA GLU A 89 -16.99 -13.18 -7.23
C GLU A 89 -17.28 -13.36 -8.73
N LEU A 90 -16.47 -12.73 -9.58
CA LEU A 90 -16.53 -12.88 -11.03
C LEU A 90 -15.47 -13.85 -11.57
N GLY A 91 -14.48 -14.24 -10.75
CA GLY A 91 -13.29 -14.93 -11.22
C GLY A 91 -12.52 -14.09 -12.25
N ARG A 92 -12.51 -12.76 -12.06
CA ARG A 92 -11.88 -11.79 -12.97
C ARG A 92 -10.83 -10.96 -12.25
N GLY A 93 -9.78 -10.60 -12.96
CA GLY A 93 -8.84 -9.57 -12.52
C GLY A 93 -8.61 -8.54 -13.62
N LEU A 94 -8.06 -7.39 -13.26
CA LEU A 94 -7.66 -6.35 -14.21
C LEU A 94 -6.24 -5.88 -13.94
N THR A 95 -5.35 -5.96 -14.93
CA THR A 95 -4.00 -5.38 -14.83
C THR A 95 -3.93 -4.00 -15.45
N THR A 96 -2.99 -3.17 -15.00
CA THR A 96 -2.64 -1.89 -15.63
C THR A 96 -1.32 -2.01 -16.38
N ASN A 97 -1.35 -1.84 -17.71
CA ASN A 97 -0.18 -2.06 -18.58
C ASN A 97 0.34 -0.70 -19.08
N GLY A 98 1.20 -0.07 -18.29
CA GLY A 98 1.60 1.34 -18.46
C GLY A 98 2.43 1.65 -19.71
N GLN A 99 3.09 0.64 -20.31
CA GLN A 99 3.87 0.82 -21.56
C GLN A 99 2.98 0.87 -22.81
N GLU A 100 1.82 0.22 -22.77
CA GLU A 100 0.90 0.16 -23.92
C GLU A 100 -0.38 0.99 -23.72
N ASN A 101 -0.58 1.61 -22.55
CA ASN A 101 -1.80 2.33 -22.16
C ASN A 101 -3.06 1.46 -22.32
N LYS A 102 -3.01 0.25 -21.73
CA LYS A 102 -4.10 -0.71 -21.74
C LYS A 102 -4.33 -1.29 -20.36
N ALA A 103 -5.50 -1.91 -20.21
CA ALA A 103 -5.80 -2.78 -19.09
C ALA A 103 -6.15 -4.19 -19.58
N SER A 104 -5.51 -5.23 -19.04
CA SER A 104 -5.86 -6.61 -19.40
C SER A 104 -6.95 -7.12 -18.47
N LEU A 105 -8.09 -7.55 -19.00
CA LEU A 105 -9.06 -8.35 -18.25
C LEU A 105 -8.58 -9.80 -18.23
N VAL A 106 -8.46 -10.38 -17.05
CA VAL A 106 -7.83 -11.69 -16.81
C VAL A 106 -8.85 -12.66 -16.21
N ASP A 107 -8.84 -13.91 -16.67
CA ASP A 107 -9.51 -15.01 -15.99
C ASP A 107 -8.63 -15.56 -14.88
N LEU A 108 -9.02 -15.39 -13.61
CA LEU A 108 -8.18 -15.71 -12.45
C LEU A 108 -7.90 -17.21 -12.28
N ARG A 109 -8.77 -18.07 -12.84
CA ARG A 109 -8.59 -19.52 -12.76
C ARG A 109 -7.53 -20.01 -13.73
N THR A 110 -7.49 -19.44 -14.93
CA THR A 110 -6.56 -19.85 -16.00
C THR A 110 -5.34 -18.95 -16.15
N LEU A 111 -5.35 -17.79 -15.47
CA LEU A 111 -4.35 -16.71 -15.55
C LEU A 111 -4.17 -16.15 -16.97
N ARG A 112 -5.17 -16.31 -17.83
CA ARG A 112 -5.11 -15.83 -19.22
C ARG A 112 -5.82 -14.50 -19.37
N THR A 113 -5.18 -13.60 -20.12
CA THR A 113 -5.81 -12.39 -20.63
C THR A 113 -6.95 -12.77 -21.58
N LEU A 114 -8.16 -12.31 -21.25
CA LEU A 114 -9.38 -12.48 -22.04
C LEU A 114 -9.46 -11.41 -23.13
N LEU A 115 -9.14 -10.17 -22.78
CA LEU A 115 -9.09 -9.01 -23.68
C LEU A 115 -8.22 -7.91 -23.07
N LYS A 116 -7.89 -6.92 -23.89
CA LYS A 116 -7.24 -5.68 -23.44
C LYS A 116 -8.13 -4.47 -23.78
N ALA A 117 -8.50 -3.71 -22.77
CA ALA A 117 -9.22 -2.45 -22.91
C ALA A 117 -8.24 -1.29 -23.09
N ASP A 118 -8.61 -0.27 -23.86
CA ASP A 118 -7.84 0.98 -23.94
C ASP A 118 -8.05 1.81 -22.67
N THR A 119 -6.98 2.45 -22.20
CA THR A 119 -7.03 3.43 -21.10
C THR A 119 -6.49 4.77 -21.60
N ASP A 120 -6.66 5.81 -20.79
CA ASP A 120 -5.86 7.01 -20.98
C ASP A 120 -4.37 6.75 -20.65
N PRO A 121 -3.46 7.66 -21.05
CA PRO A 121 -2.04 7.44 -20.89
C PRO A 121 -1.57 7.23 -19.45
N GLY A 122 -0.71 6.23 -19.27
CA GLY A 122 -0.05 5.92 -18.00
C GLY A 122 -0.98 5.35 -16.94
N PRO A 123 -1.74 4.27 -17.23
CA PRO A 123 -2.43 3.53 -16.19
C PRO A 123 -1.41 2.99 -15.19
N ASP A 124 -1.62 3.30 -13.92
CA ASP A 124 -0.74 2.95 -12.81
C ASP A 124 -1.55 2.18 -11.76
N GLY A 125 -2.13 2.88 -10.78
CA GLY A 125 -3.01 2.31 -9.76
C GLY A 125 -4.27 1.66 -10.34
N MET A 126 -4.80 0.69 -9.59
CA MET A 126 -5.99 -0.07 -9.96
C MET A 126 -6.85 -0.40 -8.76
N LEU A 127 -8.15 -0.49 -8.99
CA LEU A 127 -9.13 -0.83 -7.96
C LEU A 127 -10.30 -1.61 -8.55
N TYR A 128 -10.87 -2.50 -7.75
CA TYR A 128 -12.18 -3.09 -8.02
C TYR A 128 -13.22 -2.48 -7.08
N GLU A 129 -14.32 -1.98 -7.65
CA GLU A 129 -15.49 -1.47 -6.92
C GLU A 129 -16.63 -2.50 -7.05
N PRO A 130 -16.92 -3.29 -6.00
CA PRO A 130 -17.86 -4.41 -6.08
C PRO A 130 -19.35 -4.00 -6.13
N GLY A 131 -19.71 -2.78 -5.70
CA GLY A 131 -21.09 -2.29 -5.69
C GLY A 131 -21.68 -2.18 -7.10
N ARG A 132 -20.89 -1.73 -8.07
CA ARG A 132 -21.24 -1.65 -9.49
C ARG A 132 -20.57 -2.72 -10.35
N LYS A 133 -19.61 -3.47 -9.79
CA LYS A 133 -18.78 -4.45 -10.50
C LYS A 133 -17.95 -3.79 -11.59
N GLU A 134 -17.26 -2.72 -11.22
CA GLU A 134 -16.46 -1.90 -12.11
C GLU A 134 -15.00 -1.96 -11.65
N PHE A 135 -14.08 -2.14 -12.60
CA PHE A 135 -12.67 -1.87 -12.36
C PHE A 135 -12.35 -0.42 -12.72
N TYR A 136 -11.40 0.15 -12.00
CA TYR A 136 -10.84 1.47 -12.26
C TYR A 136 -9.35 1.33 -12.56
N THR A 137 -8.88 2.02 -13.59
CA THR A 137 -7.47 2.33 -13.77
C THR A 137 -7.24 3.81 -13.54
N PHE A 138 -6.17 4.13 -12.82
CA PHE A 138 -5.80 5.49 -12.48
C PHE A 138 -4.64 5.92 -13.37
N ASN A 139 -4.91 6.88 -14.25
CA ASN A 139 -4.04 7.21 -15.36
C ASN A 139 -3.18 8.44 -15.02
N GLY A 140 -1.99 8.22 -14.44
CA GLY A 140 -1.08 9.27 -13.96
C GLY A 140 -0.76 10.36 -15.00
N ARG A 141 -0.48 9.96 -16.25
CA ARG A 141 -0.18 10.93 -17.33
C ARG A 141 -1.45 11.54 -17.93
N GLY A 142 -2.53 10.77 -18.02
CA GLY A 142 -3.83 11.22 -18.51
C GLY A 142 -4.59 12.10 -17.53
N GLN A 143 -4.23 12.10 -16.24
CA GLN A 143 -4.92 12.80 -15.16
C GLN A 143 -6.41 12.43 -15.08
N SER A 144 -6.70 11.14 -15.23
CA SER A 144 -8.05 10.60 -15.32
C SER A 144 -8.16 9.22 -14.67
N ALA A 145 -9.40 8.76 -14.44
CA ALA A 145 -9.70 7.35 -14.17
C ALA A 145 -10.46 6.73 -15.34
N THR A 146 -10.02 5.58 -15.85
CA THR A 146 -10.80 4.80 -16.83
C THR A 146 -11.61 3.75 -16.07
N VAL A 147 -12.92 3.75 -16.28
CA VAL A 147 -13.87 2.83 -15.63
C VAL A 147 -14.24 1.72 -16.62
N ILE A 148 -14.13 0.47 -16.18
CA ILE A 148 -14.28 -0.73 -17.00
C ILE A 148 -15.30 -1.66 -16.33
N ASP A 149 -16.36 -2.03 -17.05
CA ASP A 149 -17.30 -3.06 -16.61
C ASP A 149 -16.58 -4.40 -16.42
N ALA A 150 -16.54 -4.93 -15.20
CA ALA A 150 -15.74 -6.10 -14.87
C ALA A 150 -16.20 -7.40 -15.57
N PRO A 151 -17.51 -7.66 -15.75
CA PRO A 151 -17.96 -8.85 -16.49
C PRO A 151 -17.57 -8.85 -17.97
N SER A 152 -17.71 -7.72 -18.67
CA SER A 152 -17.53 -7.65 -20.13
C SER A 152 -16.19 -7.07 -20.57
N GLY A 153 -15.46 -6.39 -19.69
CA GLY A 153 -14.21 -5.69 -19.99
C GLY A 153 -14.37 -4.44 -20.85
N LYS A 154 -15.60 -3.91 -20.99
CA LYS A 154 -15.86 -2.70 -21.76
C LYS A 154 -15.58 -1.46 -20.94
N VAL A 155 -14.89 -0.49 -21.53
CA VAL A 155 -14.80 0.86 -20.96
C VAL A 155 -16.18 1.49 -20.93
N VAL A 156 -16.63 1.91 -19.75
CA VAL A 156 -17.94 2.56 -19.53
C VAL A 156 -17.82 4.05 -19.29
N ALA A 157 -16.69 4.52 -18.77
CA ALA A 157 -16.43 5.94 -18.58
C ALA A 157 -14.93 6.25 -18.55
N ASN A 158 -14.64 7.53 -18.78
CA ASN A 158 -13.35 8.13 -18.49
C ASN A 158 -13.60 9.41 -17.70
N VAL A 159 -13.07 9.48 -16.48
CA VAL A 159 -13.37 10.52 -15.49
C VAL A 159 -12.17 11.45 -15.35
N PRO A 160 -12.26 12.72 -15.76
CA PRO A 160 -11.18 13.69 -15.57
C PRO A 160 -10.92 13.97 -14.10
N LEU A 161 -9.73 13.63 -13.62
CA LEU A 161 -9.31 13.84 -12.24
C LEU A 161 -8.52 15.14 -12.05
N GLY A 162 -8.00 15.77 -13.10
CA GLY A 162 -7.38 17.11 -12.99
C GLY A 162 -6.10 17.16 -12.13
N GLY A 163 -5.52 16.01 -11.84
CA GLY A 163 -4.27 15.78 -11.11
C GLY A 163 -3.76 14.37 -11.41
N ARG A 164 -2.58 14.02 -10.92
CA ARG A 164 -1.94 12.72 -11.09
C ARG A 164 -2.45 11.74 -10.03
N PRO A 165 -3.31 10.79 -10.41
CA PRO A 165 -3.81 9.79 -9.48
C PRO A 165 -2.75 8.75 -9.12
N GLU A 166 -2.85 8.15 -7.93
CA GLU A 166 -1.93 7.13 -7.41
C GLU A 166 -2.72 5.95 -6.78
N PHE A 167 -2.75 5.80 -5.45
CA PHE A 167 -3.58 4.79 -4.78
C PHE A 167 -5.01 5.27 -4.59
N ALA A 168 -5.93 4.31 -4.72
CA ALA A 168 -7.36 4.50 -4.53
C ALA A 168 -7.97 3.49 -3.54
N ALA A 169 -9.15 3.83 -3.01
CA ALA A 169 -9.96 2.97 -2.16
C ALA A 169 -11.45 3.12 -2.51
N ALA A 170 -12.22 2.03 -2.42
CA ALA A 170 -13.66 2.03 -2.67
C ALA A 170 -14.45 1.97 -1.36
N ASP A 171 -15.56 2.69 -1.30
CA ASP A 171 -16.65 2.49 -0.36
C ASP A 171 -17.93 2.15 -1.15
N PRO A 172 -18.23 0.86 -1.35
CA PRO A 172 -19.40 0.41 -2.12
C PRO A 172 -20.72 0.84 -1.48
N ASP A 173 -20.80 0.85 -0.15
CA ASP A 173 -22.01 1.21 0.60
C ASP A 173 -22.32 2.71 0.46
N ALA A 174 -21.27 3.55 0.42
CA ALA A 174 -21.41 4.97 0.09
C ALA A 174 -21.52 5.26 -1.42
N GLY A 175 -21.25 4.27 -2.28
CA GLY A 175 -21.16 4.45 -3.72
C GLY A 175 -20.04 5.40 -4.13
N ARG A 176 -18.87 5.30 -3.48
CA ARG A 176 -17.73 6.20 -3.66
C ARG A 176 -16.45 5.46 -4.00
N VAL A 177 -15.63 6.10 -4.84
CA VAL A 177 -14.21 5.76 -5.01
C VAL A 177 -13.40 7.00 -4.63
N TYR A 178 -12.39 6.81 -3.80
CA TYR A 178 -11.47 7.85 -3.33
C TYR A 178 -10.12 7.61 -3.96
N ASP A 179 -9.46 8.66 -4.44
CA ASP A 179 -8.19 8.54 -5.13
C ASP A 179 -7.25 9.70 -4.77
N ASN A 180 -6.00 9.39 -4.43
CA ASN A 180 -5.00 10.39 -4.09
C ASN A 180 -4.49 11.09 -5.35
N LEU A 181 -4.50 12.43 -5.36
CA LEU A 181 -3.86 13.23 -6.39
C LEU A 181 -2.54 13.80 -5.87
N GLU A 182 -1.44 13.11 -6.17
CA GLU A 182 -0.10 13.39 -5.65
C GLU A 182 0.37 14.83 -5.89
N ASP A 183 0.11 15.37 -7.10
CA ASP A 183 0.59 16.70 -7.50
C ASP A 183 -0.33 17.84 -7.04
N LYS A 184 -1.44 17.51 -6.35
CA LYS A 184 -2.45 18.47 -5.90
C LYS A 184 -2.64 18.54 -4.40
N ASP A 185 -2.06 17.60 -3.63
CA ASP A 185 -2.32 17.48 -2.20
C ASP A 185 -3.83 17.36 -1.90
N THR A 186 -4.54 16.57 -2.70
CA THR A 186 -5.98 16.34 -2.54
C THR A 186 -6.37 14.89 -2.74
N VAL A 187 -7.45 14.47 -2.07
CA VAL A 187 -8.20 13.25 -2.42
C VAL A 187 -9.33 13.64 -3.38
N ALA A 188 -9.38 13.04 -4.56
CA ALA A 188 -10.53 13.08 -5.45
C ALA A 188 -11.59 12.09 -4.96
N VAL A 189 -12.85 12.51 -4.96
CA VAL A 189 -14.00 11.70 -4.56
C VAL A 189 -14.88 11.50 -5.77
N LEU A 190 -14.94 10.27 -6.28
CA LEU A 190 -15.73 9.90 -7.44
C LEU A 190 -17.07 9.32 -6.98
N ASP A 191 -18.15 9.76 -7.62
CA ASP A 191 -19.47 9.15 -7.51
C ASP A 191 -19.56 8.02 -8.53
N THR A 192 -19.76 6.80 -8.03
CA THR A 192 -19.77 5.58 -8.86
C THR A 192 -21.00 5.51 -9.76
N ALA A 193 -22.13 6.10 -9.37
CA ALA A 193 -23.36 6.04 -10.16
C ALA A 193 -23.33 6.96 -11.39
N THR A 194 -22.66 8.11 -11.26
CA THR A 194 -22.60 9.14 -12.31
C THR A 194 -21.27 9.17 -13.06
N HIS A 195 -20.24 8.48 -12.55
CA HIS A 195 -18.87 8.52 -13.05
C HIS A 195 -18.31 9.95 -13.13
N GLN A 196 -18.52 10.71 -12.06
CA GLN A 196 -18.06 12.09 -11.96
C GLN A 196 -17.32 12.33 -10.65
N VAL A 197 -16.42 13.31 -10.64
CA VAL A 197 -15.81 13.79 -9.41
C VAL A 197 -16.85 14.60 -8.63
N ALA A 198 -17.28 14.07 -7.50
CA ALA A 198 -18.21 14.71 -6.58
C ALA A 198 -17.51 15.75 -5.70
N ASN A 199 -16.28 15.49 -5.27
CA ASN A 199 -15.50 16.40 -4.41
C ASN A 199 -14.00 16.27 -4.62
N ARG A 200 -13.27 17.27 -4.12
CA ARG A 200 -11.81 17.25 -3.94
C ARG A 200 -11.49 17.77 -2.56
N TRP A 201 -10.84 16.96 -1.74
CA TRP A 201 -10.56 17.32 -0.35
C TRP A 201 -9.07 17.56 -0.14
N PRO A 202 -8.67 18.71 0.41
CA PRO A 202 -7.26 18.96 0.71
C PRO A 202 -6.78 18.04 1.82
N ILE A 203 -5.54 17.57 1.71
CA ILE A 203 -4.94 16.67 2.70
C ILE A 203 -4.10 17.40 3.75
N ALA A 204 -4.11 18.73 3.79
CA ALA A 204 -3.28 19.48 4.74
C ALA A 204 -3.55 18.98 6.19
N PRO A 205 -2.50 18.71 6.98
CA PRO A 205 -1.10 19.10 6.77
C PRO A 205 -0.21 18.02 6.11
N GLY A 206 -0.77 17.04 5.41
CA GLY A 206 -0.02 16.14 4.52
C GLY A 206 0.36 16.80 3.21
N GLU A 207 1.34 16.21 2.52
CA GLU A 207 1.85 16.65 1.21
C GLU A 207 2.22 15.41 0.39
N SER A 208 1.91 15.46 -0.91
CA SER A 208 2.17 14.45 -1.92
C SER A 208 1.73 13.07 -1.41
N ALA A 209 0.40 12.90 -1.32
CA ALA A 209 -0.22 11.66 -0.87
C ALA A 209 -0.01 10.55 -1.89
N SER A 210 0.53 9.42 -1.42
CA SER A 210 0.78 8.24 -2.24
C SER A 210 -0.21 7.14 -1.85
N GLY A 211 0.01 6.45 -0.73
CA GLY A 211 -0.84 5.35 -0.26
C GLY A 211 -2.23 5.76 0.26
N LEU A 212 -3.23 4.91 0.00
CA LEU A 212 -4.61 5.10 0.47
C LEU A 212 -5.21 3.77 0.95
N ALA A 213 -5.85 3.80 2.12
CA ALA A 213 -6.70 2.72 2.62
C ALA A 213 -7.97 3.28 3.25
N ILE A 214 -8.96 2.43 3.50
CA ILE A 214 -10.24 2.85 4.06
C ILE A 214 -10.77 1.85 5.10
N ASP A 215 -11.30 2.38 6.20
CA ASP A 215 -12.31 1.74 7.02
C ASP A 215 -13.70 2.22 6.57
N THR A 216 -14.42 1.38 5.82
CA THR A 216 -15.77 1.72 5.36
C THR A 216 -16.80 1.69 6.50
N ALA A 217 -16.55 0.92 7.57
CA ALA A 217 -17.48 0.80 8.69
C ALA A 217 -17.53 2.08 9.54
N HIS A 218 -16.41 2.79 9.65
CA HIS A 218 -16.31 4.05 10.40
C HIS A 218 -16.01 5.27 9.51
N HIS A 219 -16.05 5.09 8.19
CA HIS A 219 -15.82 6.13 7.20
C HIS A 219 -14.48 6.85 7.38
N ARG A 220 -13.38 6.11 7.55
CA ARG A 220 -12.03 6.66 7.73
C ARG A 220 -11.10 6.30 6.58
N LEU A 221 -10.52 7.32 5.95
CA LEU A 221 -9.42 7.16 5.01
C LEU A 221 -8.08 7.28 5.74
N PHE A 222 -7.15 6.39 5.44
CA PHE A 222 -5.78 6.42 5.91
C PHE A 222 -4.86 6.78 4.72
N ILE A 223 -4.26 7.96 4.79
CA ILE A 223 -3.53 8.57 3.66
C ILE A 223 -2.05 8.66 4.01
N GLY A 224 -1.19 7.95 3.29
CA GLY A 224 0.26 8.05 3.41
C GLY A 224 0.81 9.24 2.61
N CYS A 225 1.57 10.12 3.25
CA CYS A 225 2.12 11.33 2.66
C CYS A 225 3.65 11.32 2.64
N HIS A 226 4.26 11.80 1.55
CA HIS A 226 5.72 11.85 1.43
C HIS A 226 6.41 12.80 2.42
N ASN A 227 5.68 13.72 3.05
CA ASN A 227 6.18 14.49 4.19
C ASN A 227 6.22 13.71 5.52
N ARG A 228 6.24 12.37 5.44
CA ARG A 228 6.40 11.41 6.56
C ARG A 228 5.24 11.44 7.55
N ARG A 229 4.02 11.47 7.01
CA ARG A 229 2.79 11.42 7.80
C ARG A 229 1.83 10.39 7.24
N MET A 230 1.13 9.69 8.12
CA MET A 230 -0.15 9.08 7.78
C MET A 230 -1.25 9.95 8.37
N LEU A 231 -2.22 10.35 7.55
CA LEU A 231 -3.40 11.08 7.97
C LEU A 231 -4.56 10.11 8.16
N MET A 232 -5.46 10.45 9.08
CA MET A 232 -6.79 9.86 9.18
C MET A 232 -7.81 10.94 8.80
N MET A 233 -8.55 10.72 7.72
CA MET A 233 -9.54 11.65 7.18
C MET A 233 -10.96 11.05 7.29
N ASP A 234 -11.93 11.87 7.66
CA ASP A 234 -13.35 11.53 7.57
C ASP A 234 -13.79 11.48 6.10
N SER A 235 -14.19 10.30 5.63
CA SER A 235 -14.56 10.07 4.22
C SER A 235 -15.97 10.56 3.85
N THR A 236 -16.72 11.14 4.78
CA THR A 236 -18.02 11.79 4.51
C THR A 236 -17.90 13.30 4.35
N SER A 237 -16.89 13.91 4.97
CA SER A 237 -16.72 15.37 5.02
C SER A 237 -15.39 15.87 4.44
N GLY A 238 -14.39 14.99 4.28
CA GLY A 238 -13.04 15.35 3.85
C GLY A 238 -12.17 15.98 4.94
N LYS A 239 -12.64 15.99 6.19
CA LYS A 239 -11.90 16.58 7.31
C LYS A 239 -10.78 15.64 7.76
N VAL A 240 -9.54 16.12 7.78
CA VAL A 240 -8.43 15.43 8.47
C VAL A 240 -8.67 15.51 9.97
N ILE A 241 -8.79 14.35 10.62
CA ILE A 241 -9.11 14.22 12.06
C ILE A 241 -7.86 13.94 12.89
N ALA A 242 -6.95 13.10 12.39
CA ALA A 242 -5.72 12.75 13.08
C ALA A 242 -4.55 12.63 12.11
N SER A 243 -3.33 12.62 12.66
CA SER A 243 -2.12 12.32 11.90
C SER A 243 -1.09 11.67 12.81
N VAL A 244 -0.34 10.71 12.28
CA VAL A 244 0.78 10.06 12.95
C VAL A 244 2.05 10.14 12.09
N PRO A 245 3.25 10.17 12.69
CA PRO A 245 4.49 10.09 11.92
C PRO A 245 4.63 8.70 11.27
N ILE A 246 5.28 8.63 10.11
CA ILE A 246 5.65 7.39 9.43
C ILE A 246 7.10 7.46 8.91
N GLY A 247 7.60 6.36 8.35
CA GLY A 247 8.88 6.29 7.66
C GLY A 247 8.99 7.16 6.40
N GLN A 248 10.17 7.17 5.79
CA GLN A 248 10.46 7.88 4.55
C GLN A 248 10.10 7.06 3.31
N GLY A 249 9.46 7.72 2.34
CA GLY A 249 9.17 7.11 1.04
C GLY A 249 8.04 6.09 1.13
N VAL A 250 6.96 6.45 1.84
CA VAL A 250 5.70 5.70 1.82
C VAL A 250 5.24 5.48 0.38
N ASP A 251 4.61 4.33 0.15
CA ASP A 251 3.99 4.00 -1.13
C ASP A 251 2.59 3.44 -0.90
N ALA A 252 2.48 2.30 -0.21
CA ALA A 252 1.18 1.68 0.06
C ALA A 252 0.68 1.97 1.48
N CYS A 253 -0.66 2.08 1.59
CA CYS A 253 -1.37 1.96 2.85
C CYS A 253 -2.34 0.77 2.79
N ALA A 254 -2.61 0.17 3.95
CA ALA A 254 -3.65 -0.85 4.11
C ALA A 254 -4.38 -0.63 5.43
N PHE A 255 -5.60 -1.15 5.55
CA PHE A 255 -6.35 -1.18 6.79
C PHE A 255 -6.93 -2.56 7.01
N ASP A 256 -6.71 -3.11 8.21
CA ASP A 256 -7.24 -4.40 8.63
C ASP A 256 -8.44 -4.17 9.55
N PRO A 257 -9.69 -4.42 9.08
CA PRO A 257 -10.88 -4.20 9.90
C PRO A 257 -10.95 -5.15 11.11
N GLY A 258 -10.32 -6.32 11.04
CA GLY A 258 -10.34 -7.29 12.15
C GLY A 258 -9.43 -6.89 13.31
N THR A 259 -8.32 -6.21 13.02
CA THR A 259 -7.38 -5.71 14.05
C THR A 259 -7.49 -4.20 14.28
N ARG A 260 -8.22 -3.47 13.43
CA ARG A 260 -8.31 -2.00 13.35
C ARG A 260 -6.95 -1.34 13.23
N LEU A 261 -6.04 -1.99 12.51
CA LEU A 261 -4.69 -1.49 12.27
C LEU A 261 -4.61 -0.90 10.87
N ALA A 262 -4.13 0.34 10.80
CA ALA A 262 -3.70 1.00 9.58
C ALA A 262 -2.19 0.85 9.42
N PHE A 263 -1.74 0.63 8.19
CA PHE A 263 -0.36 0.36 7.83
C PHE A 263 0.13 1.39 6.81
N ALA A 264 1.37 1.86 6.95
CA ALA A 264 2.10 2.60 5.92
C ALA A 264 3.46 1.94 5.70
N SER A 265 3.66 1.35 4.53
CA SER A 265 4.93 0.73 4.15
C SER A 265 5.84 1.74 3.44
N CYS A 266 7.09 1.84 3.90
CA CYS A 266 8.01 2.91 3.53
C CYS A 266 9.32 2.36 2.95
N GLY A 267 9.85 3.05 1.94
CA GLY A 267 11.05 2.63 1.21
C GLY A 267 12.35 2.68 2.00
N ASP A 268 12.36 3.33 3.17
CA ASP A 268 13.49 3.29 4.11
C ASP A 268 13.63 1.95 4.85
N GLY A 269 12.69 1.02 4.67
CA GLY A 269 12.68 -0.27 5.35
C GLY A 269 11.91 -0.24 6.66
N THR A 270 10.86 0.59 6.74
CA THR A 270 9.94 0.64 7.87
C THR A 270 8.51 0.41 7.38
N THR A 271 7.71 -0.33 8.14
CA THR A 271 6.25 -0.26 8.04
C THR A 271 5.71 0.28 9.36
N THR A 272 5.14 1.49 9.33
CA THR A 272 4.49 2.06 10.52
C THR A 272 3.08 1.48 10.64
N ILE A 273 2.75 1.01 11.83
CA ILE A 273 1.47 0.39 12.17
C ILE A 273 0.80 1.25 13.24
N ALA A 274 -0.40 1.72 12.94
CA ALA A 274 -1.19 2.56 13.83
C ALA A 274 -2.55 1.93 14.09
N HIS A 275 -3.03 1.99 15.33
CA HIS A 275 -4.33 1.48 15.74
C HIS A 275 -5.36 2.61 15.74
N GLU A 276 -6.47 2.38 15.05
CA GLU A 276 -7.68 3.17 15.15
C GLU A 276 -8.45 2.77 16.42
N ALA A 277 -8.09 3.42 17.53
CA ALA A 277 -8.71 3.11 18.82
C ALA A 277 -10.20 3.52 18.84
N THR A 278 -10.48 4.67 18.23
CA THR A 278 -11.80 5.22 17.96
C THR A 278 -11.79 5.86 16.57
N PRO A 279 -12.96 6.16 15.97
CA PRO A 279 -13.00 6.90 14.72
C PRO A 279 -12.28 8.26 14.78
N ASP A 280 -11.98 8.81 15.95
CA ASP A 280 -11.30 10.11 16.05
C ASP A 280 -9.87 10.00 16.60
N THR A 281 -9.36 8.78 16.83
CA THR A 281 -8.05 8.55 17.45
C THR A 281 -7.24 7.49 16.70
N LEU A 282 -6.11 7.93 16.15
CA LEU A 282 -5.10 7.08 15.54
C LEU A 282 -3.81 7.13 16.37
N THR A 283 -3.26 5.98 16.76
CA THR A 283 -2.04 5.90 17.59
C THR A 283 -1.06 4.89 17.01
N VAL A 284 0.21 5.28 16.84
CA VAL A 284 1.26 4.33 16.44
C VAL A 284 1.45 3.27 17.52
N VAL A 285 1.36 2.01 17.13
CA VAL A 285 1.58 0.85 18.02
C VAL A 285 2.88 0.11 17.69
N GLN A 286 3.43 0.30 16.49
CA GLN A 286 4.69 -0.30 16.08
C GLN A 286 5.30 0.42 14.88
N ASP A 287 6.62 0.63 14.92
CA ASP A 287 7.43 0.85 13.72
C ASP A 287 8.15 -0.46 13.40
N LEU A 288 7.60 -1.22 12.45
CA LEU A 288 8.11 -2.54 12.09
C LEU A 288 9.32 -2.39 11.16
N THR A 289 10.47 -2.89 11.60
CA THR A 289 11.66 -2.99 10.74
C THR A 289 11.40 -4.01 9.63
N THR A 290 11.50 -3.53 8.39
CA THR A 290 11.45 -4.31 7.15
C THR A 290 12.78 -4.17 6.39
N GLU A 291 12.78 -4.42 5.08
CA GLU A 291 13.96 -4.19 4.25
C GLU A 291 13.78 -2.95 3.38
N ARG A 292 14.89 -2.25 3.13
CA ARG A 292 14.91 -1.11 2.19
C ARG A 292 14.20 -1.46 0.89
N GLY A 293 13.32 -0.60 0.42
CA GLY A 293 12.54 -0.80 -0.81
C GLY A 293 11.25 -1.59 -0.63
N ALA A 294 10.98 -2.20 0.54
CA ALA A 294 9.72 -2.86 0.88
C ALA A 294 8.58 -1.85 1.14
N ARG A 295 8.25 -1.06 0.13
CA ARG A 295 7.31 0.07 0.23
C ARG A 295 5.92 -0.24 -0.31
N THR A 296 5.79 -1.22 -1.20
CA THR A 296 4.51 -1.74 -1.66
C THR A 296 4.10 -2.95 -0.83
N MET A 297 2.80 -3.12 -0.63
CA MET A 297 2.26 -4.07 0.33
C MET A 297 0.89 -4.58 -0.09
N ALA A 298 0.57 -5.82 0.30
CA ALA A 298 -0.80 -6.30 0.37
C ALA A 298 -1.10 -6.86 1.76
N LEU A 299 -2.36 -6.78 2.17
CA LEU A 299 -2.88 -7.30 3.42
C LEU A 299 -3.87 -8.44 3.13
N ASP A 300 -3.75 -9.54 3.86
CA ASP A 300 -4.80 -10.56 3.96
C ASP A 300 -5.60 -10.35 5.25
N PRO A 301 -6.82 -9.80 5.20
CA PRO A 301 -7.63 -9.56 6.39
C PRO A 301 -8.14 -10.85 7.06
N GLY A 302 -8.11 -11.99 6.36
CA GLY A 302 -8.51 -13.28 6.94
C GLY A 302 -7.43 -13.91 7.83
N THR A 303 -6.16 -13.63 7.53
CA THR A 303 -5.01 -14.15 8.31
C THR A 303 -4.23 -13.08 9.07
N HIS A 304 -4.57 -11.80 8.87
CA HIS A 304 -3.85 -10.65 9.41
C HIS A 304 -2.36 -10.68 9.05
N LYS A 305 -2.04 -11.16 7.86
CA LYS A 305 -0.69 -11.16 7.30
C LYS A 305 -0.53 -9.99 6.35
N ILE A 306 0.64 -9.37 6.39
CA ILE A 306 1.08 -8.41 5.38
C ILE A 306 2.22 -9.00 4.55
N TYR A 307 2.21 -8.68 3.26
CA TYR A 307 3.14 -9.15 2.26
C TYR A 307 3.80 -7.94 1.62
N LEU A 308 5.13 -7.85 1.67
CA LEU A 308 5.87 -6.73 1.09
C LEU A 308 6.91 -7.21 0.08
N ALA A 309 6.95 -6.59 -1.10
CA ALA A 309 7.91 -6.94 -2.13
C ALA A 309 9.23 -6.18 -1.97
N THR A 310 10.35 -6.88 -2.09
CA THR A 310 11.68 -6.26 -2.07
C THR A 310 12.72 -7.09 -2.82
N ALA A 311 13.92 -6.54 -2.95
CA ALA A 311 15.09 -7.21 -3.49
C ALA A 311 16.36 -6.60 -2.90
N LYS A 312 17.51 -7.25 -3.13
CA LYS A 312 18.80 -6.65 -2.80
C LYS A 312 19.16 -5.61 -3.85
N PHE A 313 19.81 -4.54 -3.41
CA PHE A 313 20.28 -3.46 -4.28
C PHE A 313 21.80 -3.50 -4.41
N GLU A 314 22.31 -3.19 -5.59
CA GLU A 314 23.72 -2.93 -5.80
C GLU A 314 24.15 -1.71 -4.98
N PRO A 315 25.42 -1.63 -4.53
CA PRO A 315 25.95 -0.42 -3.93
C PRO A 315 25.69 0.78 -4.85
N PRO A 316 25.30 1.94 -4.31
CA PRO A 316 25.10 3.12 -5.12
C PRO A 316 26.41 3.45 -5.86
N PRO A 317 26.35 3.82 -7.16
CA PRO A 317 27.55 4.25 -7.87
C PRO A 317 28.17 5.45 -7.13
N ALA A 318 29.49 5.59 -7.24
CA ALA A 318 30.20 6.72 -6.65
C ALA A 318 29.52 8.03 -7.08
N ALA A 319 29.20 8.89 -6.12
CA ALA A 319 28.51 10.15 -6.40
C ALA A 319 29.44 11.08 -7.19
N GLU A 320 29.20 11.22 -8.48
CA GLU A 320 29.84 12.25 -9.30
C GLU A 320 29.07 13.57 -9.18
N ALA A 321 29.79 14.66 -8.94
CA ALA A 321 29.20 15.99 -8.79
C ALA A 321 28.43 16.38 -10.06
N GLY A 322 27.14 16.70 -9.89
CA GLY A 322 26.27 17.16 -10.98
C GLY A 322 25.46 16.06 -11.69
N GLN A 323 25.65 14.78 -11.38
CA GLN A 323 24.78 13.72 -11.92
C GLN A 323 23.44 13.65 -11.19
N ARG A 324 22.34 13.46 -11.93
CA ARG A 324 21.03 13.13 -11.35
C ARG A 324 21.16 11.80 -10.60
N ARG A 325 20.56 11.71 -9.39
CA ARG A 325 20.49 10.44 -8.64
C ARG A 325 19.89 9.36 -9.54
N GLN A 326 20.67 8.32 -9.83
CA GLN A 326 20.22 7.17 -10.59
C GLN A 326 19.29 6.32 -9.70
N ARG A 327 18.28 5.69 -10.31
CA ARG A 327 17.45 4.69 -9.60
C ARG A 327 18.36 3.55 -9.12
N PRO A 328 18.19 3.06 -7.88
CA PRO A 328 18.95 1.92 -7.39
C PRO A 328 18.85 0.73 -8.34
N ARG A 329 20.00 0.09 -8.63
CA ARG A 329 20.03 -1.14 -9.43
C ARG A 329 19.80 -2.35 -8.53
N LEU A 330 19.05 -3.31 -9.05
CA LEU A 330 18.72 -4.54 -8.34
C LEU A 330 19.82 -5.57 -8.56
N VAL A 331 20.12 -6.36 -7.53
CA VAL A 331 20.92 -7.57 -7.68
C VAL A 331 20.02 -8.65 -8.32
N PRO A 332 20.36 -9.17 -9.51
CA PRO A 332 19.54 -10.16 -10.21
C PRO A 332 19.19 -11.37 -9.34
N GLY A 333 17.95 -11.88 -9.47
CA GLY A 333 17.49 -13.09 -8.79
C GLY A 333 17.17 -12.93 -7.30
N THR A 334 17.26 -11.71 -6.75
CA THR A 334 17.03 -11.47 -5.31
C THR A 334 15.62 -10.98 -4.97
N PHE A 335 14.74 -10.86 -5.97
CA PHE A 335 13.35 -10.46 -5.76
C PHE A 335 12.59 -11.50 -4.92
N LYS A 336 11.90 -11.01 -3.89
CA LYS A 336 11.24 -11.84 -2.87
C LYS A 336 10.06 -11.09 -2.24
N ILE A 337 9.19 -11.85 -1.59
CA ILE A 337 8.12 -11.32 -0.73
C ILE A 337 8.49 -11.59 0.72
N LEU A 338 8.49 -10.54 1.53
CA LEU A 338 8.59 -10.63 2.99
C LEU A 338 7.19 -10.85 3.56
N VAL A 339 7.06 -11.81 4.47
CA VAL A 339 5.79 -12.14 5.13
C VAL A 339 5.88 -11.80 6.60
N TYR A 340 4.95 -10.97 7.08
CA TYR A 340 4.79 -10.65 8.49
C TYR A 340 3.39 -11.03 8.95
N GLY A 341 3.28 -11.52 10.17
CA GLY A 341 1.98 -11.89 10.75
C GLY A 341 1.67 -11.09 12.00
N TYR A 342 0.39 -11.03 12.35
CA TYR A 342 -0.15 -10.48 13.59
C TYR A 342 -0.12 -11.48 14.75
N THR A 343 0.29 -11.03 15.94
CA THR A 343 0.11 -11.71 17.21
C THR A 343 -0.30 -10.66 18.22
N PRO A 344 -1.46 -10.83 18.87
CA PRO A 344 -1.91 -9.90 19.89
C PRO A 344 -0.83 -9.72 20.96
N THR A 345 -0.47 -8.46 21.24
CA THR A 345 0.30 -8.12 22.42
C THR A 345 -0.58 -8.40 23.64
N LYS A 346 -0.09 -9.20 24.59
CA LYS A 346 -0.78 -9.52 25.84
C LYS A 346 -0.99 -8.30 26.73
#